data_AF-A0A1C1C880-F1
#
_entry.id   AF-A0A1C1C880-F1
#
_cell.length_a   1.000
_cell.length_b   1.000
_cell.length_c   1.000
_cell.angle_alpha   90.00
_cell.angle_beta   90.00
_cell.angle_gamma   90.00
#
_symmetry.space_group_name_H-M   'P 1'
#
loop_
_entity.id
_entity.type
_entity.pdbx_description
1 polymer ?
#
loop_
_entity_poly.entity_id
_entity_poly.type
_entity_poly.pdbx_seq_one_letter_code
_entity_poly.pdbx_strand_id
1 'polypeptide(L)'
;MVDEESINLGVNATPQFIGSLMEFVWAQIGNTAVDLESFSKHAGRTSIKPADVMLLTRRNEGLEQILREELKRLEQGKAKKDEKQHK
;
A
#
# COMPACT_ATOMS: atom_id res chain seq x y z
N MET A 1 11.57 -6.19 -8.27
CA MET A 1 11.17 -6.59 -6.90
C MET A 1 11.68 -7.97 -6.52
N VAL A 2 11.14 -9.09 -7.06
CA VAL A 2 11.63 -10.44 -6.64
C VAL A 2 13.10 -10.66 -7.00
N ASP A 3 13.50 -10.26 -8.21
CA ASP A 3 14.91 -10.39 -8.64
C ASP A 3 15.85 -9.50 -7.81
N GLU A 4 15.45 -8.26 -7.54
CA GLU A 4 16.21 -7.32 -6.70
C GLU A 4 16.42 -7.88 -5.30
N GLU A 5 15.37 -8.44 -4.69
CA GLU A 5 15.45 -9.04 -3.36
C GLU A 5 16.27 -10.34 -3.36
N SER A 6 16.18 -11.14 -4.43
CA SER A 6 16.97 -12.35 -4.60
C SER A 6 18.47 -12.04 -4.66
N ILE A 7 18.86 -10.97 -5.37
CA ILE A 7 20.24 -10.47 -5.41
C ILE A 7 20.68 -10.01 -4.01
N ASN A 8 19.86 -9.22 -3.31
CA ASN A 8 20.19 -8.71 -1.97
C ASN A 8 20.40 -9.85 -0.95
N LEU A 9 19.59 -10.90 -1.01
CA LEU A 9 19.66 -12.05 -0.12
C LEU A 9 20.69 -13.10 -0.56
N GLY A 10 21.26 -12.99 -1.77
CA GLY A 10 22.18 -13.98 -2.33
C GLY A 10 21.53 -15.33 -2.60
N VAL A 11 20.23 -15.34 -2.90
CA VAL A 11 19.43 -16.55 -3.14
C VAL A 11 18.81 -16.51 -4.53
N ASN A 12 18.38 -17.67 -5.03
CA ASN A 12 17.60 -17.76 -6.26
C ASN A 12 16.12 -18.03 -5.94
N ALA A 13 15.22 -17.23 -6.49
CA ALA A 13 13.79 -17.51 -6.46
C ALA A 13 13.44 -18.56 -7.53
N THR A 14 12.75 -19.63 -7.13
CA THR A 14 12.28 -20.64 -8.10
C THR A 14 11.09 -20.10 -8.91
N PRO A 15 10.88 -20.56 -10.16
CA PRO A 15 9.69 -20.18 -10.93
C PRO A 15 8.38 -20.50 -10.20
N GLN A 16 8.34 -21.58 -9.42
CA GLN A 16 7.19 -21.98 -8.62
C GLN A 16 6.93 -21.00 -7.46
N PHE A 17 7.98 -20.53 -6.79
CA PHE A 17 7.84 -19.51 -5.75
C PHE A 17 7.29 -18.21 -6.34
N ILE A 18 7.86 -17.75 -7.47
CA ILE A 18 7.40 -16.55 -8.18
C ILE A 18 5.93 -16.68 -8.56
N GLY A 19 5.52 -17.82 -9.14
CA GLY A 19 4.13 -18.10 -9.47
C GLY A 19 3.21 -18.09 -8.25
N SER A 20 3.60 -18.75 -7.15
CA SER A 20 2.81 -18.76 -5.91
C SER A 20 2.66 -17.37 -5.27
N LEU A 21 3.71 -16.55 -5.34
CA LEU A 21 3.69 -15.19 -4.82
C LEU A 21 2.76 -14.31 -5.67
N MET A 22 2.76 -14.48 -7.00
CA MET A 22 1.86 -13.77 -7.90
C MET A 22 0.39 -14.08 -7.61
N GLU A 23 0.03 -15.36 -7.45
CA GLU A 23 -1.33 -15.79 -7.08
C GLU A 23 -1.75 -15.26 -5.71
N PHE A 24 -0.82 -15.28 -4.75
CA PHE A 24 -1.06 -14.73 -3.42
C PHE A 24 -1.34 -13.22 -3.46
N VAL A 25 -0.53 -12.45 -4.20
CA VAL A 25 -0.74 -11.01 -4.39
C VAL A 25 -2.07 -10.74 -5.10
N TRP A 26 -2.42 -11.55 -6.10
CA TRP A 26 -3.70 -11.43 -6.79
C TRP A 26 -4.90 -11.60 -5.84
N ALA A 27 -4.89 -12.65 -5.03
CA ALA A 27 -5.91 -12.86 -4.00
C ALA A 27 -5.94 -11.72 -2.98
N GLN A 28 -4.78 -11.21 -2.58
CA GLN A 28 -4.66 -10.10 -1.63
C GLN A 28 -5.24 -8.79 -2.20
N ILE A 29 -5.06 -8.52 -3.49
CA ILE A 29 -5.66 -7.36 -4.17
C ILE A 29 -7.20 -7.44 -4.09
N GLY A 30 -7.77 -8.62 -4.39
CA GLY A 30 -9.20 -8.84 -4.30
C GLY A 30 -9.76 -8.54 -2.90
N ASN A 31 -9.15 -9.10 -1.86
CA ASN A 31 -9.55 -8.85 -0.47
C ASN A 31 -9.40 -7.38 -0.08
N THR A 32 -8.26 -6.77 -0.44
CA THR A 32 -7.96 -5.36 -0.10
C THR A 32 -8.97 -4.41 -0.76
N ALA A 33 -9.38 -4.68 -2.01
CA ALA A 33 -10.37 -3.86 -2.71
C ALA A 33 -11.74 -3.89 -2.02
N VAL A 34 -12.20 -5.07 -1.61
CA VAL A 34 -13.48 -5.24 -0.88
C VAL A 34 -13.45 -4.52 0.47
N ASP A 35 -12.34 -4.62 1.21
CA ASP A 35 -12.18 -3.94 2.50
C ASP A 35 -12.19 -2.42 2.32
N LEU A 36 -11.43 -1.88 1.36
CA LEU A 36 -11.40 -0.44 1.08
C LEU A 36 -12.76 0.12 0.66
N GLU A 37 -13.48 -0.62 -0.20
CA GLU A 37 -14.83 -0.23 -0.59
C GLU A 37 -15.76 -0.21 0.64
N SER A 38 -15.70 -1.26 1.47
CA SER A 38 -16.50 -1.37 2.68
C SER A 38 -16.21 -0.25 3.68
N PHE A 39 -14.94 0.12 3.89
CA PHE A 39 -14.56 1.21 4.79
C PHE A 39 -15.03 2.58 4.27
N SER A 40 -14.88 2.84 2.97
CA SER A 40 -15.36 4.09 2.38
C SER A 40 -16.89 4.21 2.47
N LYS A 41 -17.63 3.13 2.18
CA LYS A 41 -19.10 3.05 2.31
C LYS A 41 -19.55 3.19 3.76
N HIS A 42 -18.86 2.55 4.70
CA HIS A 42 -19.16 2.66 6.14
C HIS A 42 -19.05 4.11 6.63
N ALA A 43 -18.12 4.88 6.06
CA ALA A 43 -17.96 6.32 6.34
C ALA A 43 -18.86 7.23 5.49
N GLY A 44 -19.84 6.68 4.74
CA GLY A 44 -20.76 7.44 3.89
C GLY A 44 -20.11 8.09 2.66
N ARG A 45 -18.98 7.55 2.18
CA ARG A 45 -18.20 8.10 1.06
C ARG A 45 -18.17 7.15 -0.13
N THR A 46 -18.04 7.73 -1.31
CA THR A 46 -17.80 7.01 -2.59
C THR A 46 -16.33 7.06 -3.02
N SER A 47 -15.49 7.78 -2.27
CA SER A 47 -14.07 7.96 -2.54
C SER A 47 -13.24 7.50 -1.35
N ILE A 48 -12.24 6.67 -1.63
CA ILE A 48 -11.29 6.13 -0.66
C ILE A 48 -10.33 7.24 -0.21
N LYS A 49 -10.12 7.34 1.09
CA LYS A 49 -9.21 8.31 1.74
C LYS A 49 -8.06 7.58 2.45
N PRO A 50 -6.96 8.27 2.78
CA PRO A 50 -5.83 7.64 3.49
C PRO A 50 -6.22 6.90 4.77
N ALA A 51 -7.23 7.39 5.50
CA ALA A 51 -7.75 6.72 6.70
C ALA A 51 -8.28 5.30 6.43
N ASP A 52 -8.88 5.05 5.26
CA ASP A 52 -9.36 3.71 4.87
C ASP A 52 -8.18 2.76 4.67
N VAL A 53 -7.08 3.27 4.11
CA VAL A 53 -5.83 2.51 3.91
C VAL A 53 -5.16 2.22 5.24
N MET A 54 -5.10 3.19 6.16
CA MET A 54 -4.57 2.97 7.52
C MET A 54 -5.38 1.92 8.29
N LEU A 55 -6.69 1.78 8.03
CA LEU A 55 -7.50 0.78 8.70
C LEU A 55 -7.15 -0.65 8.29
N LEU A 56 -6.62 -0.86 7.06
CA LEU A 56 -6.12 -2.16 6.62
C LEU A 56 -4.92 -2.63 7.46
N THR A 57 -4.08 -1.70 7.94
CA THR A 57 -2.86 -2.02 8.67
C THR A 57 -3.08 -2.31 10.15
N ARG A 58 -4.32 -2.27 10.65
CA ARG A 58 -4.67 -2.44 12.07
C ARG A 58 -4.16 -3.72 12.74
N ARG A 59 -3.75 -4.72 11.95
CA ARG A 59 -3.20 -6.01 12.43
C ARG A 59 -1.68 -6.10 12.32
N ASN A 60 -1.01 -5.06 11.83
CA ASN A 60 0.43 -5.02 11.62
C ASN A 60 0.95 -3.61 11.90
N GLU A 61 1.36 -3.38 13.16
CA GLU A 61 1.85 -2.09 13.64
C GLU A 61 3.08 -1.60 12.86
N GLY A 62 3.98 -2.51 12.47
CA GLY A 62 5.16 -2.17 11.68
C GLY A 62 4.79 -1.66 10.28
N LEU A 63 3.83 -2.32 9.63
CA LEU A 63 3.29 -1.84 8.34
C LEU A 63 2.57 -0.50 8.51
N GLU A 64 1.79 -0.34 9.58
CA GLU A 64 1.12 0.92 9.88
C GLU A 64 2.12 2.07 10.01
N GLN A 65 3.22 1.87 10.74
CA GLN A 65 4.27 2.86 10.87
C GLN A 65 4.87 3.26 9.51
N ILE A 66 5.25 2.27 8.69
CA ILE A 66 5.80 2.53 7.35
C ILE A 66 4.83 3.33 6.49
N LEU A 67 3.53 3.00 6.50
CA LEU A 67 2.53 3.72 5.72
C LEU A 67 2.24 5.12 6.27
N ARG A 68 2.35 5.35 7.59
CA ARG A 68 2.22 6.70 8.18
C ARG A 68 3.37 7.61 7.77
N GLU A 69 4.59 7.09 7.75
CA GLU A 69 5.78 7.82 7.27
C GLU A 69 5.65 8.15 5.78
N GLU A 70 5.16 7.21 4.98
CA GLU A 70 4.84 7.41 3.56
C GLU A 70 3.78 8.52 3.36
N LEU A 71 2.68 8.45 4.11
CA LEU A 71 1.59 9.43 4.03
C LEU A 71 2.09 10.84 4.33
N LYS A 72 2.90 11.01 5.39
CA LYS A 72 3.52 12.29 5.74
C LYS A 72 4.40 12.82 4.60
N ARG A 73 5.18 11.96 3.93
CA ARG A 73 6.01 12.35 2.77
C ARG A 73 5.15 12.82 1.60
N LEU A 74 4.04 12.12 1.31
CA LEU A 74 3.11 12.51 0.25
C LEU A 74 2.40 13.84 0.53
N GLU A 75 1.99 14.09 1.77
CA GLU A 75 1.38 15.36 2.19
C GLU A 75 2.35 16.53 2.05
N GLN A 76 3.61 16.36 2.47
CA GLN A 76 4.67 17.36 2.25
C GLN A 76 4.92 17.62 0.76
N GLY A 77 4.87 16.57 -0.06
CA GLY A 77 4.99 16.68 -1.52
C GLY A 77 3.83 17.46 -2.16
N LYS A 78 2.61 17.31 -1.64
CA LYS A 78 1.43 18.08 -2.08
C LYS A 78 1.54 19.56 -1.70
N ALA A 79 1.88 19.87 -0.45
CA ALA A 79 2.06 21.25 0.00
C ALA A 79 3.08 22.02 -0.86
N LYS A 80 4.23 21.39 -1.19
CA LYS A 80 5.24 21.96 -2.09
C LYS A 80 4.74 22.18 -3.52
N LYS A 81 3.79 21.38 -4.01
CA LYS A 81 3.18 21.57 -5.33
C LYS A 81 2.18 22.73 -5.30
N ASP A 82 1.41 22.85 -4.24
CA ASP A 82 0.42 23.92 -4.08
C ASP A 82 1.09 25.29 -3.93
N GLU A 83 2.21 25.38 -3.21
CA GLU A 83 3.06 26.57 -3.11
C GLU A 83 3.64 27.02 -4.45
N LYS A 84 3.96 26.07 -5.35
CA LYS A 84 4.47 26.36 -6.70
C LYS A 84 3.38 26.82 -7.67
N GLN A 85 2.12 26.47 -7.41
CA GLN A 85 0.99 26.88 -8.25
C GLN A 85 0.43 28.27 -7.88
N HIS A 86 0.73 28.76 -6.67
CA HIS A 86 0.33 30.09 -6.20
C HIS A 86 1.45 31.14 -6.26
N LYS A 87 2.55 30.84 -6.96
CA LYS A 87 3.63 31.77 -7.30
C LYS A 87 3.68 31.95 -8.81
#